data_AF-A0A6F8T520-F1
#
_entry.id   AF-A0A6F8T520-F1
#
_cell.length_a   1.000
_cell.length_b   1.000
_cell.length_c   1.000
_cell.angle_alpha   90.00
_cell.angle_beta   90.00
_cell.angle_gamma   90.00
#
_symmetry.space_group_name_H-M   'P 1'
#
loop_
_entity.id
_entity.type
_entity.pdbx_description
1 polymer ?
#
loop_
_entity_poly.entity_id
_entity_poly.type
_entity_poly.pdbx_seq_one_letter_code
_entity_poly.pdbx_strand_id
1 'polypeptide(L)'
;MYLKRTQIKRLLNILDVLSKYSPTYVWQQLISGVLIIADWQTNILQSGKQRVYLTIVLFTIALCLVVTSATQHAIQIKLPQPSVSWLPMFLFSWIFVSAIYTIWVDTYLRGLIFLGMFGLGVALLFLVNGAPDVAMTQVLVETLIVIIVVLNLYRQPHLPNIVTEEKKVCLINMTIAISIGISITLLLLTITHQNFDPEIGDYFLKNSVSLAHGRNVVNAILVDFRALDTLGEVIVVATASLGIYGLLRPHKKGKKR
;
A
#
# COMPACT_ATOMS: atom_id res chain seq x y z
N MET A 1 -71.40 27.77 17.28
CA MET A 1 -70.03 27.21 17.46
C MET A 1 -68.89 28.25 17.33
N TYR A 2 -69.10 29.46 16.80
CA TYR A 2 -68.03 30.44 16.54
C TYR A 2 -67.63 31.35 17.74
N LEU A 3 -68.44 31.41 18.80
CA LEU A 3 -68.30 32.40 19.89
C LEU A 3 -67.14 32.14 20.88
N LYS A 4 -66.58 30.93 20.95
CA LYS A 4 -65.43 30.60 21.84
C LYS A 4 -64.10 30.40 21.11
N ARG A 5 -64.00 30.83 19.84
CA ARG A 5 -62.81 30.67 19.01
C ARG A 5 -61.56 31.35 19.61
N THR A 6 -61.73 32.47 20.29
CA THR A 6 -60.65 33.23 20.94
C THR A 6 -60.13 32.53 22.20
N GLN A 7 -61.01 31.91 22.99
CA GLN A 7 -60.62 31.12 24.16
C GLN A 7 -59.92 29.81 23.76
N ILE A 8 -60.42 29.12 22.73
CA ILE A 8 -59.81 27.89 22.20
C ILE A 8 -58.44 28.19 21.57
N LYS A 9 -58.29 29.31 20.84
CA LYS A 9 -56.98 29.74 20.31
C LYS A 9 -55.97 30.07 21.40
N ARG A 10 -56.38 30.67 22.53
CA ARG A 10 -55.47 30.91 23.66
C ARG A 10 -55.02 29.60 24.31
N LEU A 11 -55.92 28.64 24.47
CA LEU A 11 -55.61 27.31 25.00
C LEU A 11 -54.68 26.52 24.06
N LEU A 12 -54.92 26.59 22.75
CA LEU A 12 -54.04 26.01 21.73
C LEU A 12 -52.66 26.68 21.71
N ASN A 13 -52.56 28.01 21.84
CA ASN A 13 -51.26 28.69 21.92
C ASN A 13 -50.45 28.29 23.16
N ILE A 14 -51.10 28.01 24.29
CA ILE A 14 -50.44 27.50 25.50
C ILE A 14 -49.95 26.05 25.27
N LEU A 15 -50.75 25.23 24.58
CA LEU A 15 -50.36 23.89 24.15
C LEU A 15 -49.29 23.89 23.04
N ASP A 16 -49.21 24.94 22.22
CA ASP A 16 -48.17 25.13 21.20
C ASP A 16 -46.83 25.52 21.81
N VAL A 17 -46.82 26.19 22.97
CA VAL A 17 -45.58 26.37 23.75
C VAL A 17 -45.09 25.02 24.28
N LEU A 18 -46.00 24.09 24.59
CA LEU A 18 -45.69 22.69 24.89
C LEU A 18 -45.33 21.87 23.62
N SER A 19 -45.77 22.28 22.43
CA SER A 19 -45.39 21.65 21.14
C SER A 19 -43.92 21.89 20.78
N LYS A 20 -43.29 22.89 21.39
CA LYS A 20 -41.83 23.10 21.40
C LYS A 20 -41.05 21.95 22.06
N TYR A 21 -41.74 21.10 22.85
CA TYR A 21 -41.25 19.82 23.38
C TYR A 21 -42.12 18.64 22.93
N SER A 22 -42.78 18.75 21.78
CA SER A 22 -43.54 17.65 21.18
C SER A 22 -42.61 16.46 20.89
N PRO A 23 -43.09 15.20 21.03
CA PRO A 23 -42.37 14.02 20.56
C PRO A 23 -41.85 14.15 19.11
N THR A 24 -42.56 14.91 18.27
CA THR A 24 -42.15 15.20 16.89
C THR A 24 -40.91 16.09 16.82
N TYR A 25 -40.77 17.07 17.72
CA TYR A 25 -39.58 17.94 17.80
C TYR A 25 -38.36 17.13 18.24
N VAL A 26 -38.52 16.25 19.24
CA VAL A 26 -37.46 15.33 19.69
C VAL A 26 -37.05 14.39 18.56
N TRP A 27 -38.01 13.82 17.82
CA TRP A 27 -37.75 12.96 16.67
C TRP A 27 -36.99 13.69 15.55
N GLN A 28 -37.39 14.91 15.21
CA GLN A 28 -36.68 15.73 14.23
C GLN A 28 -35.26 16.04 14.66
N GLN A 29 -35.05 16.40 15.93
CA GLN A 29 -33.72 16.69 16.46
C GLN A 29 -32.82 15.45 16.46
N LEU A 30 -33.37 14.26 16.72
CA LEU A 30 -32.64 12.99 16.62
C LEU A 30 -32.21 12.70 15.18
N ILE A 31 -33.12 12.82 14.21
CA ILE A 31 -32.80 12.60 12.80
C ILE A 31 -31.76 13.62 12.32
N SER A 32 -31.92 14.90 12.66
CA SER A 32 -30.93 15.93 12.33
C SER A 32 -29.58 15.64 12.98
N GLY A 33 -29.56 15.18 14.24
CA GLY A 33 -28.34 14.75 14.92
C GLY A 33 -27.63 13.60 14.20
N VAL A 34 -28.38 12.57 13.78
CA VAL A 34 -27.85 11.45 13.00
C VAL A 34 -27.26 11.93 11.67
N LEU A 35 -27.94 12.83 10.96
CA LEU A 35 -27.45 13.37 9.69
C LEU A 35 -26.17 14.20 9.85
N ILE A 36 -26.07 15.00 10.91
CA ILE A 36 -24.86 15.78 11.22
C ILE A 36 -23.70 14.85 11.54
N ILE A 37 -23.93 13.80 12.32
CA ILE A 37 -22.91 12.79 12.64
C ILE A 37 -22.47 12.04 11.37
N ALA A 38 -23.42 11.66 10.51
CA ALA A 38 -23.13 10.97 9.26
C ALA A 38 -22.32 11.85 8.30
N ASP A 39 -22.67 13.13 8.18
CA ASP A 39 -21.94 14.09 7.33
C ASP A 39 -20.53 14.34 7.89
N TRP A 40 -20.40 14.54 9.20
CA TRP A 40 -19.10 14.67 9.87
C TRP A 40 -18.21 13.44 9.65
N GLN A 41 -18.74 12.24 9.85
CA GLN A 41 -18.02 10.99 9.64
C GLN A 41 -17.60 10.84 8.17
N THR A 42 -18.49 11.16 7.24
CA THR A 42 -18.23 11.06 5.79
C THR A 42 -17.15 12.04 5.36
N ASN A 43 -17.18 13.28 5.84
CA ASN A 43 -16.16 14.27 5.51
C ASN A 43 -14.77 13.91 6.06
N ILE A 44 -14.69 13.20 7.18
CA ILE A 44 -13.42 12.71 7.73
C ILE A 44 -12.91 11.51 6.94
N LEU A 45 -13.75 10.49 6.73
CA LEU A 45 -13.31 9.22 6.13
C LEU A 45 -13.20 9.34 4.60
N GLN A 46 -14.17 9.97 3.94
CA GLN A 46 -14.26 10.12 2.50
C GLN A 46 -13.77 11.50 2.02
N SER A 47 -12.61 11.92 2.50
CA SER A 47 -12.03 13.22 2.14
C SER A 47 -11.71 13.41 0.63
N GLY A 48 -11.82 12.36 -0.18
CA GLY A 48 -11.51 12.36 -1.62
C GLY A 48 -10.01 12.39 -1.95
N LYS A 49 -9.14 12.51 -0.94
CA LYS A 49 -7.69 12.60 -1.11
C LYS A 49 -7.04 11.23 -0.94
N GLN A 50 -6.44 10.67 -2.00
CA GLN A 50 -5.72 9.39 -1.98
C GLN A 50 -4.76 9.25 -0.80
N ARG A 51 -4.05 10.34 -0.50
CA ARG A 51 -3.11 10.42 0.61
C ARG A 51 -3.73 10.07 1.96
N VAL A 52 -4.91 10.60 2.28
CA VAL A 52 -5.56 10.36 3.58
C VAL A 52 -5.91 8.88 3.71
N TYR A 53 -6.43 8.27 2.65
CA TYR A 53 -6.70 6.83 2.62
C TYR A 53 -5.42 6.01 2.83
N LEU A 54 -4.33 6.34 2.13
CA LEU A 54 -3.05 5.66 2.32
C LEU A 54 -2.53 5.81 3.75
N THR A 55 -2.57 7.02 4.31
CA THR A 55 -2.19 7.29 5.71
C THR A 55 -2.98 6.41 6.68
N ILE A 56 -4.31 6.32 6.54
CA ILE A 56 -5.16 5.50 7.41
C ILE A 56 -4.82 4.01 7.27
N VAL A 57 -4.71 3.50 6.04
CA VAL A 57 -4.39 2.09 5.78
C VAL A 57 -3.02 1.72 6.34
N LEU A 58 -2.01 2.53 6.05
CA LEU A 58 -0.65 2.31 6.50
C LEU A 58 -0.51 2.40 8.03
N PHE A 59 -1.19 3.37 8.65
CA PHE A 59 -1.23 3.50 10.11
C PHE A 59 -1.95 2.32 10.77
N THR A 60 -3.08 1.88 10.23
CA THR A 60 -3.82 0.72 10.77
C THR A 60 -3.02 -0.57 10.65
N ILE A 61 -2.29 -0.77 9.55
CA ILE A 61 -1.35 -1.90 9.41
C ILE A 61 -0.25 -1.82 10.48
N ALA A 62 0.41 -0.68 10.63
CA ALA A 62 1.45 -0.50 11.66
C ALA A 62 0.90 -0.78 13.07
N LEU A 63 -0.26 -0.22 13.39
CA LEU A 63 -0.92 -0.45 14.67
C LEU A 63 -1.25 -1.92 14.90
N CYS A 64 -1.83 -2.61 13.91
CA CYS A 64 -2.13 -4.03 14.02
C CYS A 64 -0.85 -4.85 14.25
N LEU A 65 0.22 -4.59 13.50
CA LEU A 65 1.50 -5.29 13.65
C LEU A 65 2.14 -5.06 15.01
N VAL A 66 2.10 -3.83 15.54
CA VAL A 66 2.64 -3.53 16.87
C VAL A 66 1.81 -4.24 17.94
N VAL A 67 0.47 -4.21 17.84
CA VAL A 67 -0.43 -4.86 18.81
C VAL A 67 -0.25 -6.39 18.79
N THR A 68 -0.15 -7.02 17.61
CA THR A 68 0.07 -8.46 17.52
C THR A 68 1.45 -8.85 18.05
N SER A 69 2.50 -8.10 17.71
CA SER A 69 3.86 -8.33 18.21
C SER A 69 3.94 -8.20 19.73
N ALA A 70 3.25 -7.21 20.30
CA ALA A 70 3.19 -6.99 21.75
C ALA A 70 2.41 -8.10 22.47
N THR A 71 1.24 -8.50 21.95
CA THR A 71 0.39 -9.53 22.58
C THR A 71 1.03 -10.91 22.55
N GLN A 72 1.71 -11.27 21.47
CA GLN A 72 2.37 -12.58 21.34
C GLN A 72 3.70 -12.68 22.08
N HIS A 73 4.16 -11.60 22.75
CA HIS A 73 5.50 -11.54 23.37
C HIS A 73 6.60 -11.97 22.40
N ALA A 74 6.37 -11.70 21.11
CA ALA A 74 7.16 -12.20 19.99
C ALA A 74 8.53 -11.52 19.89
N ILE A 75 8.68 -10.38 20.57
CA ILE A 75 9.89 -9.55 20.58
C ILE A 75 10.95 -10.20 21.48
N GLN A 76 11.55 -11.28 20.99
CA GLN A 76 12.79 -11.83 21.54
C GLN A 76 13.96 -11.26 20.74
N ILE A 77 14.41 -10.06 21.11
CA ILE A 77 15.60 -9.45 20.49
C ILE A 77 16.84 -10.19 21.01
N LYS A 78 17.16 -11.32 20.41
CA LYS A 78 18.51 -11.88 20.52
C LYS A 78 19.35 -11.19 19.45
N LEU A 79 20.14 -10.21 19.87
CA LEU A 79 21.12 -9.55 19.00
C LEU A 79 21.98 -10.63 18.34
N PRO A 80 21.87 -10.84 17.02
CA PRO A 80 22.71 -11.81 16.33
C PRO A 80 24.16 -11.37 16.49
N GLN A 81 25.08 -12.28 16.79
CA GLN A 81 26.50 -12.00 16.58
C GLN A 81 26.77 -12.12 15.08
N PRO A 82 26.97 -11.02 14.35
CA PRO A 82 27.07 -11.09 12.91
C PRO A 82 28.49 -11.52 12.53
N SER A 83 28.67 -12.79 12.13
CA SER A 83 29.76 -13.17 11.23
C SER A 83 29.35 -12.85 9.79
N VAL A 84 29.02 -11.59 9.52
CA VAL A 84 28.55 -11.17 8.19
C VAL A 84 29.76 -10.92 7.31
N SER A 85 29.81 -11.60 6.17
CA SER A 85 30.82 -11.37 5.14
C SER A 85 30.79 -9.92 4.65
N TRP A 86 31.93 -9.41 4.19
CA TRP A 86 32.06 -8.01 3.73
C TRP A 86 31.10 -7.69 2.57
N LEU A 87 30.80 -8.67 1.72
CA LEU A 87 30.04 -8.48 0.49
C LEU A 87 28.54 -8.24 0.74
N PRO A 88 27.81 -9.04 1.54
CA PRO A 88 26.45 -8.71 1.98
C PRO A 88 26.35 -7.36 2.71
N MET A 89 27.36 -7.00 3.52
CA MET A 89 27.40 -5.72 4.21
C MET A 89 27.53 -4.54 3.24
N PHE A 90 28.39 -4.67 2.22
CA PHE A 90 28.52 -3.70 1.15
C PHE A 90 27.21 -3.53 0.37
N LEU A 91 26.55 -4.63 -0.02
CA LEU A 91 25.28 -4.58 -0.74
C LEU A 91 24.17 -3.95 0.11
N PHE A 92 24.09 -4.27 1.40
CA PHE A 92 23.15 -3.62 2.31
C PHE A 92 23.39 -2.11 2.38
N SER A 93 24.65 -1.68 2.53
CA SER A 93 25.02 -0.27 2.54
C SER A 93 24.64 0.43 1.25
N TRP A 94 24.92 -0.18 0.08
CA TRP A 94 24.51 0.33 -1.23
C TRP A 94 22.99 0.56 -1.28
N ILE A 95 22.20 -0.47 -0.96
CA ILE A 95 20.73 -0.43 -1.02
C ILE A 95 20.21 0.66 -0.06
N PHE A 96 20.73 0.70 1.16
CA PHE A 96 20.33 1.66 2.18
C PHE A 96 20.63 3.11 1.76
N VAL A 97 21.84 3.36 1.25
CA VAL A 97 22.25 4.67 0.73
C VAL A 97 21.36 5.08 -0.45
N SER A 98 21.10 4.17 -1.39
CA SER A 98 20.23 4.44 -2.55
C SER A 98 18.80 4.81 -2.13
N ALA A 99 18.23 4.08 -1.15
CA ALA A 99 16.91 4.37 -0.60
C ALA A 99 16.87 5.75 0.08
N ILE A 100 17.88 6.08 0.88
CA ILE A 100 17.99 7.38 1.56
C ILE A 100 18.07 8.53 0.55
N TYR A 101 18.96 8.43 -0.44
CA TYR A 101 19.11 9.49 -1.43
C TYR A 101 17.85 9.70 -2.26
N THR A 102 17.08 8.64 -2.52
CA THR A 102 15.79 8.73 -3.23
C THR A 102 14.81 9.69 -2.53
N ILE A 103 14.88 9.83 -1.19
CA ILE A 103 13.99 10.70 -0.40
C ILE A 103 14.29 12.19 -0.64
N TRP A 104 15.54 12.57 -0.85
CA TRP A 104 15.99 13.96 -0.99
C TRP A 104 16.21 14.41 -2.43
N VAL A 105 15.58 13.71 -3.36
CA VAL A 105 15.65 14.05 -4.77
C VAL A 105 14.78 15.26 -5.09
N ASP A 106 15.32 16.17 -5.91
CA ASP A 106 14.59 17.35 -6.40
C ASP A 106 13.91 17.14 -7.77
N THR A 107 14.27 16.07 -8.50
CA THR A 107 13.76 15.80 -9.87
C THR A 107 13.44 14.32 -10.09
N TYR A 108 12.34 14.02 -10.78
CA TYR A 108 11.92 12.65 -11.07
C TYR A 108 13.00 11.80 -11.74
N LEU A 109 13.83 12.38 -12.61
CA LEU A 109 14.94 11.67 -13.25
C LEU A 109 16.02 11.23 -12.25
N ARG A 110 16.41 12.10 -11.30
CA ARG A 110 17.34 11.71 -10.23
C ARG A 110 16.72 10.60 -9.36
N GLY A 111 15.42 10.70 -9.07
CA GLY A 111 14.68 9.70 -8.30
C GLY A 111 14.71 8.34 -8.97
N LEU A 112 14.51 8.34 -10.29
CA LEU A 112 14.58 7.12 -11.10
C LEU A 112 15.98 6.50 -11.11
N ILE A 113 17.04 7.31 -11.12
CA ILE A 113 18.42 6.83 -11.02
C ILE A 113 18.67 6.14 -9.67
N PHE A 114 18.29 6.78 -8.56
CA PHE A 114 18.47 6.18 -7.23
C PHE A 114 17.58 4.94 -7.02
N LEU A 115 16.37 4.94 -7.57
CA LEU A 115 15.50 3.76 -7.59
C LEU A 115 16.12 2.61 -8.38
N GLY A 116 16.68 2.88 -9.56
CA GLY A 116 17.41 1.89 -10.36
C GLY A 116 18.64 1.34 -9.64
N MET A 117 19.40 2.19 -8.95
CA MET A 117 20.52 1.74 -8.11
C MET A 117 20.06 0.86 -6.95
N PHE A 118 18.92 1.17 -6.33
CA PHE A 118 18.29 0.34 -5.32
C PHE A 118 17.91 -1.03 -5.90
N GLY A 119 17.22 -1.07 -7.04
CA GLY A 119 16.79 -2.31 -7.71
C GLY A 119 17.94 -3.20 -8.14
N LEU A 120 19.02 -2.61 -8.69
CA LEU A 120 20.25 -3.34 -9.03
C LEU A 120 20.95 -3.91 -7.79
N GLY A 121 20.99 -3.17 -6.69
CA GLY A 121 21.51 -3.66 -5.41
C GLY A 121 20.74 -4.88 -4.90
N VAL A 122 19.40 -4.84 -5.00
CA VAL A 122 18.52 -5.97 -4.66
C VAL A 122 18.74 -7.16 -5.59
N ALA A 123 18.90 -6.95 -6.90
CA ALA A 123 19.19 -8.03 -7.85
C ALA A 123 20.51 -8.74 -7.52
N LEU A 124 21.56 -7.98 -7.18
CA LEU A 124 22.84 -8.54 -6.75
C LEU A 124 22.70 -9.30 -5.42
N LEU A 125 21.87 -8.82 -4.50
CA LEU A 125 21.57 -9.52 -3.25
C LEU A 125 20.91 -10.88 -3.54
N PHE A 126 19.97 -10.97 -4.48
CA PHE A 126 19.40 -12.26 -4.88
C PHE A 126 20.42 -13.20 -5.51
N LEU A 127 21.28 -12.67 -6.38
CA LEU A 127 22.31 -13.46 -7.04
C LEU A 127 23.30 -14.08 -6.03
N VAL A 128 23.75 -13.29 -5.05
CA VAL A 128 24.66 -13.75 -3.99
C VAL A 128 24.02 -14.81 -3.08
N ASN A 129 22.70 -14.74 -2.89
CA ASN A 129 21.94 -15.72 -2.12
C ASN A 129 21.48 -16.93 -2.96
N GLY A 130 22.03 -17.12 -4.17
CA GLY A 130 21.77 -18.31 -4.99
C GLY A 130 20.43 -18.30 -5.73
N ALA A 131 19.80 -17.14 -5.91
CA ALA A 131 18.56 -16.98 -6.67
C ALA A 131 18.80 -16.26 -8.02
N PRO A 132 19.46 -16.91 -9.00
CA PRO A 132 19.85 -16.27 -10.26
C PRO A 132 18.64 -15.92 -11.14
N ASP A 133 17.61 -16.78 -11.20
CA ASP A 133 16.42 -16.52 -12.03
C ASP A 133 15.68 -15.28 -11.53
N VAL A 134 15.50 -15.17 -10.20
CA VAL A 134 14.88 -14.00 -9.56
C VAL A 134 15.72 -12.74 -9.79
N ALA A 135 17.04 -12.84 -9.72
CA ALA A 135 17.94 -11.72 -10.02
C ALA A 135 17.80 -11.23 -11.47
N MET A 136 17.76 -12.14 -12.45
CA MET A 136 17.57 -11.78 -13.85
C MET A 136 16.21 -11.10 -14.08
N THR A 137 15.14 -11.62 -13.49
CA THR A 137 13.82 -10.99 -13.58
C THR A 137 13.80 -9.62 -12.90
N GLN A 138 14.49 -9.45 -11.77
CA GLN A 138 14.58 -8.16 -11.09
C GLN A 138 15.24 -7.11 -11.98
N VAL A 139 16.35 -7.44 -12.64
CA VAL A 139 17.02 -6.53 -13.59
C VAL A 139 16.09 -6.20 -14.76
N LEU A 140 15.41 -7.20 -15.33
CA LEU A 140 14.49 -7.00 -16.44
C LEU A 140 13.33 -6.06 -16.06
N VAL A 141 12.69 -6.31 -14.92
CA VAL A 141 11.57 -5.47 -14.45
C VAL A 141 12.05 -4.06 -14.13
N GLU A 142 13.22 -3.90 -13.49
CA GLU A 142 13.79 -2.59 -13.19
C GLU A 142 14.03 -1.78 -14.47
N THR A 143 14.61 -2.40 -15.50
CA THR A 143 14.82 -1.73 -16.79
C THR A 143 13.51 -1.37 -17.49
N LEU A 144 12.48 -2.23 -17.43
CA LEU A 144 11.15 -1.92 -17.96
C LEU A 144 10.49 -0.75 -17.23
N ILE A 145 10.57 -0.69 -15.90
CA ILE A 145 10.03 0.43 -15.11
C ILE A 145 10.71 1.73 -15.52
N VAL A 146 12.03 1.73 -15.64
CA VAL A 146 12.79 2.90 -16.11
C VAL A 146 12.31 3.34 -17.49
N ILE A 147 12.18 2.42 -18.44
CA ILE A 147 11.70 2.72 -19.80
C ILE A 147 10.29 3.32 -19.75
N ILE A 148 9.36 2.70 -19.03
CA ILE A 148 7.96 3.15 -18.95
C ILE A 148 7.87 4.54 -18.31
N VAL A 149 8.58 4.78 -17.21
CA VAL A 149 8.59 6.07 -16.52
C VAL A 149 9.22 7.15 -17.39
N VAL A 150 10.35 6.88 -18.05
CA VAL A 150 11.00 7.84 -18.96
C VAL A 150 10.09 8.17 -20.14
N LEU A 151 9.44 7.17 -20.76
CA LEU A 151 8.48 7.40 -21.85
C LEU A 151 7.27 8.22 -21.39
N ASN A 152 6.78 8.00 -20.16
CA ASN A 152 5.70 8.80 -19.60
C ASN A 152 6.13 10.25 -19.39
N LEU A 153 7.29 10.49 -18.80
CA LEU A 153 7.85 11.82 -18.57
C LEU A 153 8.16 12.54 -19.88
N TYR A 154 8.67 11.84 -20.90
CA TYR A 154 8.97 12.39 -22.23
C TYR A 154 7.71 12.91 -22.94
N ARG A 155 6.54 12.34 -22.66
CA ARG A 155 5.26 12.79 -23.22
C ARG A 155 4.67 14.01 -22.49
N GLN A 156 5.22 14.41 -21.34
CA GLN A 156 4.75 15.58 -20.61
C GLN A 156 5.42 16.86 -21.16
N PRO A 157 4.67 17.94 -21.41
CA PRO A 157 5.23 19.20 -21.94
C PRO A 157 6.23 19.86 -20.97
N HIS A 158 6.05 19.63 -19.67
CA HIS A 158 6.98 20.04 -18.62
C HIS A 158 7.17 18.89 -17.65
N LEU A 159 8.42 18.68 -17.21
CA LEU A 159 8.68 17.73 -16.14
C LEU A 159 7.93 18.18 -14.88
N PRO A 160 7.17 17.29 -14.23
CA PRO A 160 6.51 17.64 -12.99
C PRO A 160 7.55 18.07 -11.95
N ASN A 161 7.26 19.13 -11.21
CA ASN A 161 8.07 19.51 -10.06
C ASN A 161 7.70 18.64 -8.87
N ILE A 162 8.69 18.29 -8.05
CA ILE A 162 8.44 17.68 -6.75
C ILE A 162 7.93 18.79 -5.83
N VAL A 163 6.69 18.68 -5.39
CA VAL A 163 6.03 19.71 -4.57
C VAL A 163 6.50 19.56 -3.13
N THR A 164 7.03 20.65 -2.56
CA THR A 164 7.41 20.69 -1.15
C THR A 164 6.15 20.70 -0.29
N GLU A 165 6.01 19.67 0.56
CA GLU A 165 4.89 19.53 1.48
C GLU A 165 4.99 20.52 2.65
N GLU A 166 3.84 20.88 3.23
CA GLU A 166 3.83 21.63 4.49
C GLU A 166 4.57 20.85 5.60
N LYS A 167 5.32 21.56 6.45
CA LYS A 167 6.15 20.91 7.48
C LYS A 167 5.37 19.96 8.40
N LYS A 168 4.16 20.36 8.84
CA LYS A 168 3.30 19.53 9.70
C LYS A 168 2.92 18.21 9.03
N VAL A 169 2.60 18.33 7.75
CA VAL A 169 2.09 17.29 6.88
C VAL A 169 3.23 16.31 6.50
N CYS A 170 4.44 16.83 6.31
CA CYS A 170 5.66 16.04 6.19
C CYS A 170 5.98 15.24 7.47
N LEU A 171 5.90 15.89 8.64
CA LEU A 171 6.14 15.21 9.94
C LEU A 171 5.18 14.03 10.17
N ILE A 172 3.88 14.21 9.86
CA ILE A 172 2.91 13.13 9.96
C ILE A 172 3.31 11.96 9.05
N ASN A 173 3.61 12.21 7.78
CA ASN A 173 4.06 11.16 6.86
C ASN A 173 5.34 10.45 7.35
N MET A 174 6.31 11.22 7.87
CA MET A 174 7.55 10.68 8.40
C MET A 174 7.29 9.75 9.58
N THR A 175 6.45 10.16 10.54
CA THR A 175 6.10 9.33 11.70
C THR A 175 5.41 8.02 11.27
N ILE A 176 4.52 8.09 10.28
CA ILE A 176 3.84 6.91 9.74
C ILE A 176 4.83 5.99 9.02
N ALA A 177 5.67 6.52 8.14
CA ALA A 177 6.67 5.75 7.40
C ALA A 177 7.63 5.02 8.35
N ILE A 178 8.14 5.73 9.37
CA ILE A 178 9.01 5.13 10.41
C ILE A 178 8.26 4.06 11.19
N SER A 179 7.01 4.32 11.60
CA SER A 179 6.22 3.36 12.37
C SER A 179 6.04 2.04 11.62
N ILE A 180 5.77 2.07 10.31
CA ILE A 180 5.61 0.87 9.48
C ILE A 180 6.94 0.18 9.28
N GLY A 181 8.00 0.93 8.98
CA GLY A 181 9.35 0.38 8.82
C GLY A 181 9.80 -0.39 10.06
N ILE A 182 9.61 0.19 11.24
CA ILE A 182 9.88 -0.48 12.53
C ILE A 182 8.97 -1.70 12.70
N SER A 183 7.66 -1.58 12.42
CA SER A 183 6.71 -2.69 12.56
C SER A 183 7.08 -3.89 11.69
N ILE A 184 7.42 -3.66 10.42
CA ILE A 184 7.87 -4.71 9.50
C ILE A 184 9.20 -5.29 9.95
N THR A 185 10.13 -4.45 10.42
CA THR A 185 11.44 -4.91 10.93
C THR A 185 11.27 -5.83 12.14
N LEU A 186 10.43 -5.46 13.11
CA LEU A 186 10.12 -6.29 14.28
C LEU A 186 9.44 -7.60 13.90
N LEU A 187 8.51 -7.56 12.94
CA LEU A 187 7.88 -8.77 12.40
C LEU A 187 8.91 -9.69 11.74
N LEU A 188 9.78 -9.16 10.89
CA LEU A 188 10.81 -9.96 10.22
C LEU A 188 11.79 -10.55 11.23
N LEU A 189 12.25 -9.79 12.23
CA LEU A 189 13.10 -10.30 13.30
C LEU A 189 12.42 -11.45 14.07
N THR A 190 11.12 -11.33 14.31
CA THR A 190 10.34 -12.38 14.98
C THR A 190 10.30 -13.66 14.14
N ILE A 191 10.00 -13.53 12.84
CA ILE A 191 9.86 -14.68 11.92
C ILE A 191 11.21 -15.36 11.71
N THR A 192 12.30 -14.61 11.52
CA THR A 192 13.62 -15.18 11.25
C THR A 192 14.23 -15.90 12.46
N HIS A 193 13.72 -15.65 13.68
CA HIS A 193 14.10 -16.40 14.86
C HIS A 193 13.33 -17.71 15.05
N GLN A 194 12.28 -17.97 14.24
CA GLN A 194 11.57 -19.25 14.27
C GLN A 194 12.39 -20.34 13.56
N ASN A 195 12.17 -21.59 13.96
CA ASN A 195 12.79 -22.72 13.31
C ASN A 195 12.24 -22.84 11.88
N PHE A 196 13.12 -22.78 10.89
CA PHE A 196 12.77 -23.01 9.50
C PHE A 196 12.56 -24.51 9.27
N ASP A 197 11.41 -24.87 8.70
CA ASP A 197 11.10 -26.23 8.29
C ASP A 197 11.42 -26.43 6.79
N PRO A 198 12.44 -27.24 6.44
CA PRO A 198 12.85 -27.43 5.06
C PRO A 198 11.99 -28.44 4.29
N GLU A 199 10.99 -29.11 4.90
CA GLU A 199 10.29 -30.27 4.32
C GLU A 199 9.80 -30.03 2.87
N ILE A 200 9.13 -28.90 2.63
CA ILE A 200 8.60 -28.56 1.29
C ILE A 200 9.73 -28.26 0.31
N GLY A 201 10.80 -27.59 0.75
CA GLY A 201 11.97 -27.31 -0.09
C GLY A 201 12.69 -28.59 -0.50
N ASP A 202 12.89 -29.50 0.44
CA ASP A 202 13.49 -30.81 0.22
C ASP A 202 12.64 -31.68 -0.72
N TYR A 203 11.31 -31.61 -0.60
CA TYR A 203 10.39 -32.27 -1.51
C TYR A 203 10.63 -31.83 -2.96
N PHE A 204 10.72 -30.53 -3.23
CA PHE A 204 10.98 -30.04 -4.59
C PHE A 204 12.37 -30.41 -5.09
N LEU A 205 13.40 -30.33 -4.25
CA LEU A 205 14.76 -30.72 -4.62
C LEU A 205 14.84 -32.20 -5.04
N LYS A 206 14.16 -33.08 -4.29
CA LYS A 206 14.15 -34.53 -4.58
C LYS A 206 13.31 -34.89 -5.81
N ASN A 207 12.23 -34.16 -6.07
CA ASN A 207 11.25 -34.54 -7.08
C ASN A 207 11.29 -33.74 -8.40
N SER A 208 12.08 -32.66 -8.49
CA SER A 208 12.11 -31.81 -9.70
C SER A 208 12.56 -32.54 -10.97
N VAL A 209 13.54 -33.44 -10.85
CA VAL A 209 14.02 -34.21 -12.00
C VAL A 209 13.14 -35.43 -12.29
N SER A 210 12.61 -36.09 -11.26
CA SER A 210 11.85 -37.33 -11.42
C SER A 210 10.39 -37.10 -11.85
N LEU A 211 9.73 -36.08 -11.29
CA LEU A 211 8.33 -35.78 -11.60
C LEU A 211 8.22 -34.72 -12.69
N ALA A 212 8.91 -33.58 -12.53
CA ALA A 212 8.80 -32.44 -13.44
C ALA A 212 9.85 -32.43 -14.58
N HIS A 213 10.75 -33.42 -14.62
CA HIS A 213 11.79 -33.56 -15.65
C HIS A 213 12.70 -32.32 -15.82
N GLY A 214 12.75 -31.45 -14.80
CA GLY A 214 13.44 -30.17 -14.84
C GLY A 214 14.70 -30.17 -13.98
N ARG A 215 15.84 -29.78 -14.56
CA ARG A 215 17.10 -29.59 -13.82
C ARG A 215 17.17 -28.24 -13.09
N ASN A 216 16.51 -27.22 -13.63
CA ASN A 216 16.31 -25.97 -12.91
C ASN A 216 15.08 -26.14 -12.00
N VAL A 217 15.32 -26.30 -10.71
CA VAL A 217 14.29 -26.52 -9.69
C VAL A 217 13.29 -25.36 -9.64
N VAL A 218 13.76 -24.11 -9.78
CA VAL A 218 12.87 -22.93 -9.76
C VAL A 218 11.91 -22.98 -10.94
N ASN A 219 12.43 -23.19 -12.15
CA ASN A 219 11.59 -23.31 -13.34
C ASN A 219 10.64 -24.53 -13.28
N ALA A 220 11.10 -25.66 -12.74
CA ALA A 220 10.27 -26.85 -12.53
C ALA A 220 9.10 -26.56 -11.58
N ILE A 221 9.34 -25.81 -10.50
CA ILE A 221 8.28 -25.37 -9.58
C ILE A 221 7.28 -24.48 -10.30
N LEU A 222 7.75 -23.47 -11.04
CA LEU A 222 6.89 -22.48 -11.68
C LEU A 222 5.99 -23.07 -12.78
N VAL A 223 6.53 -23.99 -13.59
CA VAL A 223 5.83 -24.49 -14.79
C VAL A 223 5.04 -25.78 -14.51
N ASP A 224 5.44 -26.57 -13.52
CA ASP A 224 4.81 -27.88 -13.24
C ASP A 224 4.10 -27.87 -11.88
N PHE A 225 4.85 -27.89 -10.77
CA PHE A 225 4.28 -28.05 -9.43
C PHE A 225 3.31 -26.92 -9.03
N ARG A 226 3.60 -25.69 -9.46
CA ARG A 226 2.83 -24.47 -9.17
C ARG A 226 2.41 -23.75 -10.46
N ALA A 227 2.11 -24.52 -11.51
CA ALA A 227 1.69 -24.00 -12.82
C ALA A 227 0.47 -23.06 -12.76
N LEU A 228 -0.41 -23.22 -11.76
CA LEU A 228 -1.57 -22.35 -11.59
C LEU A 228 -1.18 -20.92 -11.17
N ASP A 229 -0.11 -20.77 -10.39
CA ASP A 229 0.35 -19.44 -9.97
C ASP A 229 0.94 -18.68 -11.17
N THR A 230 1.72 -19.36 -12.03
CA THR A 230 2.25 -18.75 -13.26
C THR A 230 1.16 -18.45 -14.29
N LEU A 231 0.16 -19.32 -14.44
CA LEU A 231 -1.03 -19.02 -15.25
C LEU A 231 -1.73 -17.76 -14.73
N GLY A 232 -1.90 -17.64 -13.41
CA GLY A 232 -2.49 -16.47 -12.77
C GLY A 232 -1.70 -15.19 -13.03
N GLU A 233 -0.38 -15.22 -12.87
CA GLU A 233 0.51 -14.09 -13.18
C GLU A 233 0.41 -13.65 -14.64
N VAL A 234 0.42 -14.59 -15.59
CA VAL A 234 0.27 -14.30 -17.02
C VAL A 234 -1.10 -13.67 -17.31
N ILE A 235 -2.18 -14.16 -16.69
CA ILE A 235 -3.51 -13.55 -16.81
C ILE A 235 -3.53 -12.11 -16.27
N VAL A 236 -2.88 -11.84 -15.13
CA VAL A 236 -2.77 -10.48 -14.58
C VAL A 236 -2.01 -9.55 -15.53
N VAL A 237 -0.87 -9.99 -16.08
CA VAL A 237 -0.10 -9.19 -17.05
C VAL A 237 -0.88 -8.96 -18.34
N ALA A 238 -1.59 -9.98 -18.84
CA ALA A 238 -2.42 -9.88 -20.05
C ALA A 238 -3.59 -8.91 -19.83
N THR A 239 -4.30 -9.02 -18.71
CA THR A 239 -5.41 -8.12 -18.37
C THR A 239 -4.95 -6.68 -18.14
N ALA A 240 -3.82 -6.47 -17.46
CA ALA A 240 -3.21 -5.14 -17.32
C ALA A 240 -2.84 -4.54 -18.69
N SER A 241 -2.24 -5.34 -19.57
CA SER A 241 -1.88 -4.92 -20.93
C SER A 241 -3.10 -4.53 -21.77
N LEU A 242 -4.19 -5.30 -21.68
CA LEU A 242 -5.48 -4.97 -22.32
C LEU A 242 -6.11 -3.70 -21.73
N GLY A 243 -6.02 -3.49 -20.41
CA GLY A 243 -6.46 -2.27 -19.74
C GLY A 243 -5.70 -1.03 -20.22
N ILE A 244 -4.36 -1.12 -20.30
CA ILE A 244 -3.51 -0.05 -20.84
C ILE A 244 -3.87 0.23 -22.31
N TYR A 245 -4.05 -0.81 -23.13
CA TYR A 245 -4.49 -0.64 -24.52
C TYR A 245 -5.84 0.09 -24.61
N GLY A 246 -6.79 -0.26 -23.74
CA GLY A 246 -8.09 0.41 -23.65
C GLY A 246 -7.97 1.90 -23.28
N LEU A 247 -7.08 2.25 -22.34
CA LEU A 247 -6.85 3.63 -21.89
C LEU A 247 -6.11 4.47 -22.93
N LEU A 248 -5.18 3.88 -23.67
CA LEU A 248 -4.42 4.57 -24.72
C LEU A 248 -5.25 4.83 -25.98
N ARG A 249 -6.40 4.14 -26.14
CA ARG A 249 -7.28 4.36 -27.28
C ARG A 249 -7.91 5.75 -27.17
N PRO A 250 -7.73 6.63 -28.18
CA PRO A 250 -8.27 7.97 -28.12
C PRO A 250 -9.79 7.92 -28.01
N HIS A 251 -10.33 8.52 -26.96
CA HIS A 251 -11.76 8.69 -26.79
C HIS A 251 -12.24 9.58 -27.94
N LYS A 252 -13.08 9.05 -28.85
CA LYS A 252 -13.76 9.87 -29.85
C LYS A 252 -14.60 10.88 -29.07
N LYS A 253 -14.13 12.12 -28.94
CA LYS A 253 -14.91 13.22 -28.36
C LYS A 253 -16.26 13.22 -29.07
N GLY A 254 -17.31 12.88 -28.32
CA GLY A 254 -18.68 13.04 -28.80
C GLY A 254 -18.83 14.47 -29.28
N LYS A 255 -19.21 14.62 -30.55
CA LYS A 255 -19.58 15.89 -31.15
C LYS A 255 -20.61 16.52 -30.19
N LYS A 256 -20.24 17.59 -29.48
CA LYS A 256 -21.22 18.42 -28.77
C LYS A 256 -22.21 18.88 -29.84
N ARG A 257 -23.44 18.37 -29.77
CA ARG A 257 -24.60 19.00 -30.40
C ARG A 257 -25.01 20.18 -29.55
#